data_AF-A0A7U9XMQ6-F1
#
_entry.id   AF-A0A7U9XMQ6-F1
#
_cell.length_a   1.000
_cell.length_b   1.000
_cell.length_c   1.000
_cell.angle_alpha   90.00
_cell.angle_beta   90.00
_cell.angle_gamma   90.00
#
_symmetry.space_group_name_H-M   'P 1'
#
loop_
_entity.id
_entity.type
_entity.pdbx_description
1 polymer ?
#
loop_
_entity_poly.entity_id
_entity_poly.type
_entity_poly.pdbx_seq_one_letter_code
_entity_poly.pdbx_strand_id
1 'polypeptide(L)'
;MKTKGIQACGFGCSFSYNKLIRKAVSVCYNKLPCKAVSVCYNKLPCKAGSVCYNKVTCGAYWHLASRKERKDMHMADALVAPAVAGTMYACSGAAMGYSMKKVRLENAPEKIPVMGVMGAFVFAAQMINFTIPGTGSSGHLCGGMLLSAVLGPEAGFLSMIGVLLVQCLLFADGGLLALGCNVWNMAFYGCFVGALVIWKHVMKNGMSRKKIIAASILGCMFTLQMGAFSVTLETLASGITELPFGVFVSVMQPIHLAIGLVEGLITAAVLVFIYEARPELLWGYNASGLENAPVGRMSYKRTIAVLAIAAAVTGGLVSLAASSHPDGLEWSMEQVAGTAELEAEGNAHTAAGQIQEATAILPDYAWKSSESVTGTSFSGIFGGAVVIFLSVGVCYMLRLFKGRSVKHE
;
A
#
# COMPACT_ATOMS: atom_id res chain seq x y z
N MET A 1 40.72 7.00 61.83
CA MET A 1 41.88 7.84 61.50
C MET A 1 41.87 8.07 59.99
N LYS A 2 41.72 9.35 59.57
CA LYS A 2 41.99 9.93 58.25
C LYS A 2 41.21 9.45 56.99
N THR A 3 40.38 10.38 56.54
CA THR A 3 39.99 10.73 55.16
C THR A 3 41.13 10.74 54.13
N LYS A 4 40.78 10.43 52.86
CA LYS A 4 41.20 11.00 51.53
C LYS A 4 40.79 9.97 50.47
N GLY A 5 40.00 10.21 49.42
CA GLY A 5 39.85 11.39 48.57
C GLY A 5 40.70 11.21 47.31
N ILE A 6 40.08 10.85 46.18
CA ILE A 6 40.43 11.10 44.76
C ILE A 6 39.16 10.65 43.98
N GLN A 7 38.62 11.27 42.94
CA GLN A 7 38.57 12.63 42.40
C GLN A 7 37.62 12.48 41.20
N ALA A 8 36.51 13.22 41.16
CA ALA A 8 35.67 13.26 39.98
C ALA A 8 36.35 14.09 38.88
N CYS A 9 36.32 13.63 37.63
CA CYS A 9 36.37 14.51 36.46
C CYS A 9 34.92 14.68 35.97
N GLY A 10 34.47 15.93 35.95
CA GLY A 10 33.08 16.31 35.71
C GLY A 10 32.75 16.76 34.29
N PHE A 11 31.53 17.30 34.19
CA PHE A 11 30.77 17.84 33.05
C PHE A 11 30.07 16.76 32.20
N GLY A 12 28.73 16.67 32.13
CA GLY A 12 27.65 17.53 32.59
C GLY A 12 26.52 17.49 31.58
N CYS A 13 25.38 16.89 31.93
CA CYS A 13 24.04 17.46 31.71
C CYS A 13 22.96 16.55 32.29
N SER A 14 22.13 17.15 33.13
CA SER A 14 21.00 16.56 33.84
C SER A 14 19.78 16.61 32.93
N PHE A 15 19.04 15.51 32.77
CA PHE A 15 17.59 15.57 32.60
C PHE A 15 16.92 14.42 33.35
N SER A 16 15.99 14.81 34.20
CA SER A 16 15.26 14.01 35.17
C SER A 16 14.32 13.01 34.49
N TYR A 17 14.48 11.70 34.75
CA TYR A 17 13.54 10.67 34.31
C TYR A 17 12.86 10.03 35.52
N ASN A 18 11.61 10.41 35.74
CA ASN A 18 10.86 10.19 36.98
C ASN A 18 9.93 8.96 36.89
N LYS A 19 9.94 8.17 37.97
CA LYS A 19 8.92 7.22 38.47
C LYS A 19 8.47 5.95 37.71
N LEU A 20 8.63 5.77 36.39
CA LEU A 20 8.14 4.53 35.74
C LEU A 20 9.05 3.30 35.91
N ILE A 21 10.36 3.47 36.05
CA ILE A 21 11.32 2.35 36.12
C ILE A 21 11.24 1.59 37.46
N ARG A 22 10.78 2.23 38.55
CA ARG A 22 10.65 1.53 39.85
C ARG A 22 9.56 0.45 39.87
N LYS A 23 8.56 0.50 38.99
CA LYS A 23 7.56 -0.57 38.87
C LYS A 23 8.06 -1.77 38.07
N ALA A 24 8.94 -1.56 37.08
CA ALA A 24 9.47 -2.64 36.25
C ALA A 24 10.51 -3.51 36.99
N VAL A 25 11.29 -2.93 37.91
CA VAL A 25 12.32 -3.66 38.67
C VAL A 25 11.70 -4.57 39.76
N SER A 26 10.45 -4.35 40.17
CA SER A 26 9.81 -5.13 41.24
C SER A 26 9.18 -6.46 40.79
N VAL A 27 9.05 -6.71 39.47
CA VAL A 27 8.28 -7.87 38.97
C VAL A 27 9.15 -9.08 38.64
N CYS A 28 10.48 -8.96 38.55
CA CYS A 28 11.39 -10.08 38.25
C CYS A 28 12.16 -10.61 39.48
N TYR A 29 11.57 -10.58 40.66
CA TYR A 29 11.98 -11.43 41.78
C TYR A 29 10.82 -12.35 42.13
N ASN A 30 10.66 -13.46 41.39
CA ASN A 30 10.29 -14.76 41.97
C ASN A 30 10.13 -15.85 40.91
N LYS A 31 10.83 -16.97 41.17
CA LYS A 31 10.60 -18.34 40.69
C LYS A 31 10.93 -18.65 39.22
N LEU A 32 12.03 -19.38 39.03
CA LEU A 32 12.03 -20.74 38.46
C LEU A 32 13.43 -21.38 38.69
N PRO A 33 13.52 -22.66 39.12
CA PRO A 33 14.80 -23.34 39.38
C PRO A 33 15.41 -23.90 38.08
N CYS A 34 16.71 -23.70 37.90
CA CYS A 34 17.50 -24.31 36.84
C CYS A 34 17.49 -25.85 36.95
N LYS A 35 17.03 -26.55 35.90
CA LYS A 35 17.42 -27.94 35.62
C LYS A 35 17.94 -28.04 34.18
N ALA A 36 19.26 -28.24 34.10
CA ALA A 36 20.09 -28.88 33.08
C ALA A 36 19.57 -29.02 31.63
N VAL A 37 20.29 -28.44 30.67
CA VAL A 37 21.06 -29.17 29.64
C VAL A 37 22.26 -28.29 29.21
N SER A 38 23.44 -28.87 29.30
CA SER A 38 24.76 -28.37 28.89
C SER A 38 25.02 -28.58 27.39
N VAL A 39 25.62 -27.61 26.69
CA VAL A 39 26.88 -27.69 25.90
C VAL A 39 27.23 -26.27 25.43
N CYS A 40 28.26 -25.64 26.01
CA CYS A 40 28.89 -24.42 25.48
C CYS A 40 30.30 -24.76 24.99
N TYR A 41 30.57 -24.46 23.72
CA TYR A 41 31.92 -24.49 23.14
C TYR A 41 32.63 -23.14 23.37
N ASN A 42 33.93 -23.26 23.63
CA ASN A 42 35.00 -22.26 23.66
C ASN A 42 35.27 -21.44 24.94
N LYS A 43 36.51 -21.61 25.39
CA LYS A 43 37.19 -21.08 26.57
C LYS A 43 37.56 -19.60 26.40
N LEU A 44 37.17 -18.76 27.37
CA LEU A 44 37.88 -17.54 27.79
C LEU A 44 37.63 -17.29 29.29
N PRO A 45 38.61 -16.86 30.10
CA PRO A 45 38.43 -16.71 31.55
C PRO A 45 37.76 -15.36 31.92
N CYS A 46 36.47 -15.33 32.34
CA CYS A 46 35.87 -14.14 33.01
C CYS A 46 36.56 -14.00 34.40
N LYS A 47 37.16 -12.84 34.71
CA LYS A 47 37.68 -12.50 36.06
C LYS A 47 36.53 -12.28 37.04
N ALA A 48 36.71 -12.76 38.28
CA ALA A 48 35.77 -12.59 39.39
C ALA A 48 35.45 -11.10 39.64
N GLY A 49 34.16 -10.75 39.56
CA GLY A 49 33.65 -9.39 39.75
C GLY A 49 33.06 -8.71 38.51
N SER A 50 33.05 -9.37 37.35
CA SER A 50 32.52 -8.81 36.10
C SER A 50 31.12 -9.36 35.81
N VAL A 51 30.11 -8.50 35.68
CA VAL A 51 28.80 -8.88 35.14
C VAL A 51 28.97 -9.09 33.63
N CYS A 52 29.14 -10.35 33.22
CA CYS A 52 29.22 -10.72 31.81
C CYS A 52 27.77 -10.63 31.22
N TYR A 53 27.40 -9.48 30.62
CA TYR A 53 26.11 -9.32 29.93
C TYR A 53 26.14 -10.19 28.66
N ASN A 54 25.17 -11.10 28.54
CA ASN A 54 25.01 -11.88 27.33
C ASN A 54 24.51 -10.94 26.22
N LYS A 55 25.22 -10.86 25.09
CA LYS A 55 24.84 -10.02 23.93
C LYS A 55 23.42 -10.33 23.43
N VAL A 56 22.93 -11.54 23.73
CA VAL A 56 21.58 -12.04 23.44
C VAL A 56 20.48 -11.26 24.18
N THR A 57 20.73 -10.81 25.41
CA THR A 57 19.69 -10.17 26.24
C THR A 57 19.47 -8.68 25.96
N CYS A 58 20.49 -7.94 25.49
CA CYS A 58 20.28 -6.57 25.01
C CYS A 58 19.59 -6.52 23.65
N GLY A 59 19.88 -7.48 22.76
CA GLY A 59 19.13 -7.64 21.51
C GLY A 59 17.65 -7.94 21.77
N ALA A 60 17.35 -8.86 22.69
CA ALA A 60 15.97 -9.23 23.01
C ALA A 60 15.13 -8.08 23.61
N TYR A 61 15.73 -7.18 24.40
CA TYR A 61 15.02 -6.02 24.95
C TYR A 61 14.82 -4.89 23.93
N TRP A 62 15.69 -4.76 22.93
CA TRP A 62 15.47 -3.86 21.80
C TRP A 62 14.41 -4.43 20.84
N HIS A 63 14.45 -5.74 20.57
CA HIS A 63 13.45 -6.45 19.77
C HIS A 63 12.04 -6.45 20.37
N LEU A 64 11.89 -6.43 21.70
CA LEU A 64 10.56 -6.33 22.35
C LEU A 64 10.02 -4.90 22.39
N ALA A 65 10.88 -3.88 22.34
CA ALA A 65 10.48 -2.47 22.29
C ALA A 65 10.26 -1.96 20.86
N SER A 66 10.65 -2.73 19.85
CA SER A 66 10.48 -2.43 18.42
C SER A 66 9.45 -3.31 17.73
N ARG A 67 8.47 -3.89 18.45
CA ARG A 67 7.18 -4.29 17.85
C ARG A 67 6.42 -3.02 17.42
N LYS A 68 6.98 -2.29 16.45
CA LYS A 68 6.20 -1.50 15.53
C LYS A 68 5.61 -2.54 14.59
N GLU A 69 4.35 -2.88 14.79
CA GLU A 69 3.59 -3.62 13.78
C GLU A 69 3.51 -2.70 12.57
N ARG A 70 4.46 -2.85 11.63
CA ARG A 70 4.38 -2.15 10.34
C ARG A 70 3.17 -2.75 9.63
N LYS A 71 2.26 -1.89 9.19
CA LYS A 71 1.04 -2.34 8.51
C LYS A 71 1.26 -2.13 7.02
N ASP A 72 1.94 -3.09 6.40
CA ASP A 72 2.15 -3.10 4.97
C ASP A 72 0.95 -3.76 4.30
N MET A 73 0.10 -2.96 3.67
CA MET A 73 -1.02 -3.46 2.88
C MET A 73 -0.55 -4.00 1.51
N HIS A 74 0.72 -3.80 1.18
CA HIS A 74 1.32 -4.07 -0.11
C HIS A 74 2.50 -5.03 0.04
N MET A 75 2.96 -5.60 -1.07
CA MET A 75 4.11 -6.50 -1.04
C MET A 75 5.34 -5.77 -0.47
N ALA A 76 5.89 -6.29 0.61
CA ALA A 76 7.09 -5.79 1.26
C ALA A 76 8.36 -6.23 0.53
N ASP A 77 9.46 -5.48 0.71
CA ASP A 77 10.74 -5.77 0.08
C ASP A 77 11.28 -7.17 0.40
N ALA A 78 10.95 -7.70 1.58
CA ALA A 78 11.41 -9.00 2.02
C ALA A 78 10.82 -10.18 1.24
N LEU A 79 9.72 -9.96 0.51
CA LEU A 79 9.06 -10.99 -0.29
C LEU A 79 9.64 -11.14 -1.70
N VAL A 80 10.57 -10.26 -2.09
CA VAL A 80 11.04 -10.17 -3.48
C VAL A 80 12.56 -10.20 -3.56
N ALA A 81 13.11 -11.17 -4.28
CA ALA A 81 14.52 -11.18 -4.60
C ALA A 81 14.85 -10.08 -5.63
N PRO A 82 16.05 -9.45 -5.59
CA PRO A 82 16.40 -8.35 -6.48
C PRO A 82 16.24 -8.65 -7.99
N ALA A 83 16.44 -9.91 -8.39
CA ALA A 83 16.24 -10.34 -9.77
C ALA A 83 14.76 -10.24 -10.18
N VAL A 84 13.84 -10.75 -9.34
CA VAL A 84 12.39 -10.67 -9.57
C VAL A 84 11.93 -9.22 -9.54
N ALA A 85 12.40 -8.44 -8.57
CA ALA A 85 12.12 -7.01 -8.49
C ALA A 85 12.51 -6.27 -9.78
N GLY A 86 13.73 -6.50 -10.27
CA GLY A 86 14.21 -5.91 -11.53
C GLY A 86 13.37 -6.30 -12.74
N THR A 87 12.95 -7.57 -12.84
CA THR A 87 12.05 -8.04 -13.89
C THR A 87 10.69 -7.35 -13.82
N MET A 88 10.09 -7.27 -12.64
CA MET A 88 8.77 -6.66 -12.47
C MET A 88 8.80 -5.15 -12.69
N TYR A 89 9.89 -4.46 -12.32
CA TYR A 89 10.13 -3.08 -12.72
C TYR A 89 10.21 -2.90 -14.23
N ALA A 90 10.87 -3.81 -14.95
CA ALA A 90 10.95 -3.76 -16.40
C ALA A 90 9.58 -3.96 -17.05
N CYS A 91 8.80 -4.95 -16.59
CA CYS A 91 7.43 -5.22 -17.06
C CYS A 91 6.49 -4.03 -16.80
N SER A 92 6.43 -3.54 -15.56
CA SER A 92 5.62 -2.40 -15.15
C SER A 92 6.06 -1.11 -15.87
N GLY A 93 7.36 -0.90 -16.02
CA GLY A 93 7.94 0.23 -16.75
C GLY A 93 7.61 0.22 -18.24
N ALA A 94 7.58 -0.95 -18.89
CA ALA A 94 7.17 -1.09 -20.28
C ALA A 94 5.68 -0.74 -20.46
N ALA A 95 4.81 -1.25 -19.58
CA ALA A 95 3.39 -0.90 -19.57
C ALA A 95 3.17 0.61 -19.30
N MET A 96 3.99 1.21 -18.43
CA MET A 96 3.96 2.65 -18.14
C MET A 96 4.36 3.46 -19.38
N GLY A 97 5.46 3.12 -20.04
CA GLY A 97 5.91 3.79 -21.27
C GLY A 97 4.87 3.71 -22.39
N TYR A 98 4.23 2.55 -22.57
CA TYR A 98 3.11 2.38 -23.49
C TYR A 98 1.93 3.31 -23.13
N SER A 99 1.54 3.33 -21.85
CA SER A 99 0.43 4.13 -21.35
C SER A 99 0.67 5.63 -21.53
N MET A 100 1.88 6.11 -21.20
CA MET A 100 2.28 7.50 -21.41
C MET A 100 2.19 7.90 -22.88
N LYS A 101 2.63 7.03 -23.80
CA LYS A 101 2.49 7.25 -25.25
C LYS A 101 1.02 7.36 -25.65
N LYS A 102 0.17 6.44 -25.20
CA LYS A 102 -1.26 6.42 -25.53
C LYS A 102 -2.01 7.66 -25.00
N VAL A 103 -1.83 7.98 -23.72
CA VAL A 103 -2.46 9.18 -23.10
C VAL A 103 -1.99 10.46 -23.78
N ARG A 104 -0.71 10.54 -24.17
CA ARG A 104 -0.18 11.68 -24.94
C ARG A 104 -0.81 11.78 -26.33
N LEU A 105 -1.09 10.68 -27.00
CA LEU A 105 -1.74 10.68 -28.31
C LEU A 105 -3.22 11.05 -28.22
N GLU A 106 -3.91 10.63 -27.16
CA GLU A 106 -5.32 10.95 -26.92
C GLU A 106 -5.56 12.46 -26.75
N ASN A 107 -4.59 13.20 -26.18
CA ASN A 107 -4.62 14.66 -26.07
C ASN A 107 -5.91 15.25 -25.41
N ALA A 108 -6.45 14.57 -24.40
CA ALA A 108 -7.65 14.98 -23.67
C ALA A 108 -7.32 15.79 -22.38
N PRO A 109 -7.22 17.14 -22.40
CA PRO A 109 -6.97 17.97 -21.21
C PRO A 109 -7.97 17.78 -20.08
N GLU A 110 -9.22 17.54 -20.43
CA GLU A 110 -10.33 17.34 -19.50
C GLU A 110 -10.18 16.09 -18.64
N LYS A 111 -9.30 15.14 -18.99
CA LYS A 111 -9.00 13.97 -18.16
C LYS A 111 -8.08 14.29 -16.98
N ILE A 112 -7.24 15.32 -17.08
CA ILE A 112 -6.21 15.62 -16.07
C ILE A 112 -6.81 15.86 -14.68
N PRO A 113 -7.86 16.68 -14.51
CA PRO A 113 -8.50 16.86 -13.21
C PRO A 113 -9.13 15.56 -12.68
N VAL A 114 -9.69 14.74 -13.59
CA VAL A 114 -10.32 13.46 -13.23
C VAL A 114 -9.27 12.46 -12.75
N MET A 115 -8.09 12.40 -13.40
CA MET A 115 -6.96 11.56 -12.97
C MET A 115 -6.53 11.91 -11.54
N GLY A 116 -6.34 13.21 -11.26
CA GLY A 116 -5.96 13.66 -9.92
C GLY A 116 -7.02 13.32 -8.87
N VAL A 117 -8.29 13.66 -9.12
CA VAL A 117 -9.37 13.46 -8.14
C VAL A 117 -9.69 11.99 -7.92
N MET A 118 -9.76 11.18 -8.99
CA MET A 118 -9.99 9.74 -8.84
C MET A 118 -8.78 9.03 -8.24
N GLY A 119 -7.56 9.46 -8.55
CA GLY A 119 -6.34 8.97 -7.90
C GLY A 119 -6.36 9.25 -6.40
N ALA A 120 -6.70 10.47 -5.99
CA ALA A 120 -6.83 10.81 -4.56
C ALA A 120 -7.96 10.04 -3.88
N PHE A 121 -9.08 9.83 -4.57
CA PHE A 121 -10.16 8.99 -4.05
C PHE A 121 -9.69 7.56 -3.81
N VAL A 122 -8.98 6.96 -4.77
CA VAL A 122 -8.43 5.60 -4.63
C VAL A 122 -7.39 5.52 -3.53
N PHE A 123 -6.46 6.48 -3.45
CA PHE A 123 -5.50 6.56 -2.35
C PHE A 123 -6.20 6.61 -0.99
N ALA A 124 -7.21 7.47 -0.84
CA ALA A 124 -7.98 7.58 0.40
C ALA A 124 -8.76 6.31 0.71
N ALA A 125 -9.27 5.63 -0.32
CA ALA A 125 -10.03 4.40 -0.19
C ALA A 125 -9.14 3.19 0.15
N GLN A 126 -7.89 3.16 -0.33
CA GLN A 126 -6.86 2.19 0.01
C GLN A 126 -6.46 2.25 1.49
N MET A 127 -6.51 3.43 2.11
CA MET A 127 -6.27 3.57 3.55
C MET A 127 -7.35 2.92 4.43
N ILE A 128 -8.47 2.49 3.86
CA ILE A 128 -9.57 1.89 4.62
C ILE A 128 -9.48 0.38 4.53
N ASN A 129 -8.88 -0.22 5.55
CA ASN A 129 -9.01 -1.65 5.80
C ASN A 129 -10.41 -1.96 6.33
N PHE A 130 -11.15 -2.82 5.65
CA PHE A 130 -12.43 -3.36 6.12
C PHE A 130 -12.24 -4.78 6.64
N THR A 131 -12.81 -5.08 7.81
CA THR A 131 -12.72 -6.41 8.40
C THR A 131 -13.48 -7.43 7.55
N ILE A 132 -12.86 -8.60 7.33
CA ILE A 132 -13.53 -9.75 6.72
C ILE A 132 -14.16 -10.59 7.85
N PRO A 133 -15.50 -10.69 7.92
CA PRO A 133 -16.15 -11.37 9.03
C PRO A 133 -15.71 -12.84 9.16
N GLY A 134 -15.36 -13.24 10.38
CA GLY A 134 -15.06 -14.64 10.72
C GLY A 134 -13.65 -15.13 10.40
N THR A 135 -12.77 -14.31 9.81
CA THR A 135 -11.39 -14.72 9.49
C THR A 135 -10.33 -14.13 10.42
N GLY A 136 -10.64 -13.02 11.09
CA GLY A 136 -9.65 -12.22 11.83
C GLY A 136 -8.73 -11.39 10.93
N SER A 137 -9.01 -11.36 9.62
CA SER A 137 -8.29 -10.57 8.62
C SER A 137 -9.09 -9.30 8.25
N SER A 138 -8.42 -8.38 7.59
CA SER A 138 -9.02 -7.28 6.86
C SER A 138 -8.51 -7.22 5.43
N GLY A 139 -9.08 -6.34 4.62
CA GLY A 139 -8.51 -6.00 3.32
C GLY A 139 -8.84 -4.57 2.95
N HIS A 140 -8.12 -4.05 1.97
CA HIS A 140 -8.35 -2.72 1.42
C HIS A 140 -8.81 -2.82 -0.04
N LEU A 141 -9.22 -1.67 -0.58
CA LEU A 141 -9.60 -1.54 -1.98
C LEU A 141 -8.35 -1.43 -2.85
N CYS A 142 -8.24 -2.21 -3.92
CA CYS A 142 -7.20 -2.01 -4.93
C CYS A 142 -7.52 -0.82 -5.82
N GLY A 143 -8.72 -0.75 -6.43
CA GLY A 143 -9.21 0.44 -7.15
C GLY A 143 -8.80 0.58 -8.61
N GLY A 144 -8.05 -0.38 -9.18
CA GLY A 144 -7.64 -0.35 -10.60
C GLY A 144 -8.83 -0.45 -11.57
N MET A 145 -9.82 -1.27 -11.24
CA MET A 145 -11.07 -1.39 -12.01
C MET A 145 -11.87 -0.08 -11.98
N LEU A 146 -11.97 0.56 -10.81
CA LEU A 146 -12.63 1.86 -10.66
C LEU A 146 -11.95 2.95 -11.51
N LEU A 147 -10.63 3.06 -11.43
CA LEU A 147 -9.86 4.05 -12.19
C LEU A 147 -10.01 3.85 -13.69
N SER A 148 -9.86 2.62 -14.17
CA SER A 148 -9.93 2.33 -15.60
C SER A 148 -11.33 2.45 -16.19
N ALA A 149 -12.38 2.14 -15.41
CA ALA A 149 -13.77 2.35 -15.82
C ALA A 149 -14.13 3.83 -16.01
N VAL A 150 -13.41 4.76 -15.36
CA VAL A 150 -13.60 6.22 -15.51
C VAL A 150 -12.61 6.81 -16.52
N LEU A 151 -11.32 6.50 -16.40
CA LEU A 151 -10.27 7.18 -17.14
C LEU A 151 -9.89 6.47 -18.45
N GLY A 152 -10.25 5.18 -18.56
CA GLY A 152 -9.66 4.23 -19.50
C GLY A 152 -8.43 3.52 -18.92
N PRO A 153 -8.01 2.40 -19.53
CA PRO A 153 -6.96 1.53 -19.00
C PRO A 153 -5.64 2.27 -18.78
N GLU A 154 -5.17 3.03 -19.76
CA GLU A 154 -3.84 3.66 -19.71
C GLU A 154 -3.77 4.82 -18.72
N ALA A 155 -4.76 5.71 -18.71
CA ALA A 155 -4.82 6.83 -17.77
C ALA A 155 -5.09 6.35 -16.33
N GLY A 156 -5.92 5.30 -16.17
CA GLY A 156 -6.13 4.65 -14.88
C GLY A 156 -4.85 4.02 -14.34
N PHE A 157 -4.10 3.30 -15.19
CA PHE A 157 -2.82 2.70 -14.84
C PHE A 157 -1.78 3.74 -14.37
N LEU A 158 -1.63 4.85 -15.10
CA LEU A 158 -0.72 5.93 -14.70
C LEU A 158 -1.15 6.60 -13.39
N SER A 159 -2.46 6.75 -13.16
CA SER A 159 -2.97 7.32 -11.91
C SER A 159 -2.65 6.40 -10.73
N MET A 160 -2.83 5.09 -10.90
CA MET A 160 -2.49 4.10 -9.87
C MET A 160 -0.99 4.04 -9.57
N ILE A 161 -0.12 4.16 -10.58
CA ILE A 161 1.33 4.28 -10.34
C ILE A 161 1.65 5.47 -9.43
N GLY A 162 1.01 6.62 -9.68
CA GLY A 162 1.18 7.80 -8.84
C GLY A 162 0.74 7.57 -7.39
N VAL A 163 -0.37 6.84 -7.19
CA VAL A 163 -0.87 6.45 -5.87
C VAL A 163 0.13 5.55 -5.14
N LEU A 164 0.56 4.45 -5.78
CA LEU A 164 1.52 3.49 -5.21
C LEU A 164 2.89 4.11 -4.92
N LEU A 165 3.36 5.03 -5.77
CA LEU A 165 4.60 5.78 -5.52
C LEU A 165 4.50 6.65 -4.26
N VAL A 166 3.36 7.31 -4.06
CA VAL A 166 3.13 8.13 -2.87
C VAL A 166 3.07 7.25 -1.61
N GLN A 167 2.37 6.11 -1.67
CA GLN A 167 2.29 5.15 -0.56
C GLN A 167 3.69 4.63 -0.18
N CYS A 168 4.43 4.13 -1.16
CA CYS A 168 5.76 3.56 -0.95
C CYS A 168 6.76 4.58 -0.39
N LEU A 169 6.80 5.81 -0.94
CA LEU A 169 7.83 6.79 -0.59
C LEU A 169 7.47 7.67 0.62
N LEU A 170 6.21 8.09 0.77
CA LEU A 170 5.82 9.02 1.84
C LEU A 170 5.27 8.31 3.07
N PHE A 171 4.64 7.15 2.87
CA PHE A 171 3.94 6.41 3.92
C PHE A 171 4.61 5.08 4.28
N ALA A 172 5.67 4.69 3.56
CA ALA A 172 6.35 3.41 3.73
C ALA A 172 5.39 2.20 3.73
N ASP A 173 4.25 2.33 3.05
CA ASP A 173 3.26 1.28 2.85
C ASP A 173 3.59 0.57 1.54
N GLY A 174 4.23 -0.59 1.66
CA GLY A 174 4.80 -1.34 0.56
C GLY A 174 6.28 -1.04 0.29
N GLY A 175 6.99 -2.07 -0.14
CA GLY A 175 8.42 -2.02 -0.37
C GLY A 175 8.83 -1.27 -1.64
N LEU A 176 9.95 -0.54 -1.58
CA LEU A 176 10.51 0.13 -2.76
C LEU A 176 11.12 -0.87 -3.75
N LEU A 177 11.83 -1.88 -3.28
CA LEU A 177 12.29 -2.98 -4.13
C LEU A 177 11.10 -3.74 -4.74
N ALA A 178 10.02 -3.91 -3.98
CA ALA A 178 8.79 -4.58 -4.41
C ALA A 178 7.83 -3.68 -5.23
N LEU A 179 8.12 -2.38 -5.41
CA LEU A 179 7.20 -1.44 -6.06
C LEU A 179 6.85 -1.86 -7.50
N GLY A 180 7.81 -2.42 -8.25
CA GLY A 180 7.56 -2.97 -9.58
C GLY A 180 6.50 -4.08 -9.59
N CYS A 181 6.52 -4.95 -8.57
CA CYS A 181 5.53 -6.00 -8.32
C CYS A 181 4.18 -5.39 -7.95
N ASN A 182 4.16 -4.46 -6.99
CA ASN A 182 2.93 -3.78 -6.55
C ASN A 182 2.22 -3.08 -7.72
N VAL A 183 2.97 -2.38 -8.59
CA VAL A 183 2.40 -1.77 -9.81
C VAL A 183 1.79 -2.83 -10.73
N TRP A 184 2.44 -3.97 -10.92
CA TRP A 184 1.89 -5.02 -11.76
C TRP A 184 0.62 -5.62 -11.15
N ASN A 185 0.69 -6.02 -9.88
CA ASN A 185 -0.36 -6.75 -9.19
C ASN A 185 -1.62 -5.91 -9.01
N MET A 186 -1.46 -4.64 -8.67
CA MET A 186 -2.58 -3.76 -8.34
C MET A 186 -3.00 -2.86 -9.50
N ALA A 187 -2.04 -2.32 -10.26
CA ALA A 187 -2.37 -1.42 -11.37
C ALA A 187 -2.60 -2.20 -12.67
N PHE A 188 -1.71 -3.12 -13.06
CA PHE A 188 -1.79 -3.73 -14.39
C PHE A 188 -3.04 -4.61 -14.54
N TYR A 189 -3.26 -5.57 -13.62
CA TYR A 189 -4.43 -6.44 -13.71
C TYR A 189 -5.74 -5.66 -13.61
N GLY A 190 -5.86 -4.77 -12.62
CA GLY A 190 -7.05 -3.94 -12.43
C GLY A 190 -7.35 -3.05 -13.64
N CYS A 191 -6.35 -2.31 -14.12
CA CYS A 191 -6.56 -1.32 -15.17
C CYS A 191 -6.64 -1.92 -16.57
N PHE A 192 -5.83 -2.93 -16.92
CA PHE A 192 -5.83 -3.51 -18.27
C PHE A 192 -6.75 -4.72 -18.37
N VAL A 193 -6.57 -5.72 -17.50
CA VAL A 193 -7.38 -6.95 -17.60
C VAL A 193 -8.82 -6.66 -17.22
N GLY A 194 -9.05 -5.98 -16.10
CA GLY A 194 -10.38 -5.54 -15.68
C GLY A 194 -11.09 -4.71 -16.75
N ALA A 195 -10.41 -3.71 -17.32
CA ALA A 195 -11.03 -2.85 -18.34
C ALA A 195 -11.22 -3.54 -19.70
N LEU A 196 -10.18 -4.18 -20.25
CA LEU A 196 -10.20 -4.66 -21.63
C LEU A 196 -10.94 -5.99 -21.77
N VAL A 197 -10.85 -6.87 -20.77
CA VAL A 197 -11.46 -8.20 -20.81
C VAL A 197 -12.87 -8.16 -20.24
N ILE A 198 -13.08 -7.50 -19.10
CA ILE A 198 -14.38 -7.51 -18.41
C ILE A 198 -15.21 -6.29 -18.80
N TRP A 199 -14.78 -5.07 -18.44
CA TRP A 199 -15.60 -3.86 -18.62
C TRP A 199 -16.02 -3.65 -20.08
N LYS A 200 -15.05 -3.61 -21.00
CA LYS A 200 -15.30 -3.38 -22.42
C LYS A 200 -16.26 -4.41 -23.01
N HIS A 201 -16.14 -5.68 -22.60
CA HIS A 201 -17.00 -6.75 -23.09
C HIS A 201 -18.43 -6.61 -22.57
N VAL A 202 -18.61 -6.36 -21.26
CA VAL A 202 -19.93 -6.17 -20.64
C VAL A 202 -20.63 -4.91 -21.19
N MET A 203 -19.87 -3.86 -21.49
CA MET A 203 -20.41 -2.58 -22.00
C MET A 203 -20.61 -2.52 -23.52
N LYS A 204 -20.19 -3.56 -24.27
CA LYS A 204 -20.23 -3.56 -25.75
C LYS A 204 -21.59 -3.16 -26.34
N ASN A 205 -22.68 -3.61 -25.73
CA ASN A 205 -24.06 -3.37 -26.18
C ASN A 205 -24.76 -2.31 -25.32
N GLY A 206 -24.07 -1.22 -24.99
CA GLY A 206 -24.57 -0.13 -24.17
C GLY A 206 -24.47 -0.38 -22.67
N MET A 207 -24.52 0.72 -21.92
CA MET A 207 -24.28 0.76 -20.48
C MET A 207 -25.60 0.86 -19.71
N SER A 208 -25.72 0.11 -18.61
CA SER A 208 -26.87 0.17 -17.70
C SER A 208 -26.41 -0.09 -16.27
N ARG A 209 -27.19 0.34 -15.26
CA ARG A 209 -26.85 0.11 -13.84
C ARG A 209 -26.52 -1.36 -13.54
N LYS A 210 -27.34 -2.30 -14.05
CA LYS A 210 -27.14 -3.73 -13.85
C LYS A 210 -25.82 -4.21 -14.43
N LYS A 211 -25.46 -3.75 -15.63
CA LYS A 211 -24.20 -4.07 -16.29
C LYS A 211 -23.00 -3.50 -15.52
N ILE A 212 -23.11 -2.25 -15.04
CA ILE A 212 -22.04 -1.62 -14.25
C ILE A 212 -21.80 -2.44 -12.99
N ILE A 213 -22.85 -2.76 -12.23
CA ILE A 213 -22.76 -3.57 -11.02
C ILE A 213 -22.11 -4.93 -11.31
N ALA A 214 -22.58 -5.64 -12.35
CA ALA A 214 -22.03 -6.93 -12.72
C ALA A 214 -20.56 -6.85 -13.15
N ALA A 215 -20.19 -5.87 -13.97
CA ALA A 215 -18.81 -5.67 -14.43
C ALA A 215 -17.87 -5.31 -13.28
N SER A 216 -18.32 -4.46 -12.35
CA SER A 216 -17.54 -4.10 -11.16
C SER A 216 -17.28 -5.30 -10.26
N ILE A 217 -18.31 -6.08 -9.94
CA ILE A 217 -18.15 -7.26 -9.07
C ILE A 217 -17.26 -8.31 -9.72
N LEU A 218 -17.58 -8.72 -10.95
CA LEU A 218 -16.81 -9.74 -11.66
C LEU A 218 -15.38 -9.27 -11.95
N GLY A 219 -15.22 -8.00 -12.34
CA GLY A 219 -13.93 -7.38 -12.62
C GLY A 219 -13.03 -7.37 -11.40
N CYS A 220 -13.48 -6.78 -10.29
CA CYS A 220 -12.70 -6.69 -9.06
C CYS A 220 -12.35 -8.06 -8.49
N MET A 221 -13.30 -9.00 -8.44
CA MET A 221 -13.02 -10.39 -8.01
C MET A 221 -11.93 -11.02 -8.88
N PHE A 222 -12.07 -10.95 -10.20
CA PHE A 222 -11.12 -11.57 -11.12
C PHE A 222 -9.73 -10.94 -11.04
N THR A 223 -9.64 -9.61 -11.05
CA THR A 223 -8.34 -8.92 -11.03
C THR A 223 -7.63 -9.05 -9.70
N LEU A 224 -8.35 -9.08 -8.57
CA LEU A 224 -7.74 -9.34 -7.26
C LEU A 224 -7.24 -10.78 -7.12
N GLN A 225 -7.96 -11.77 -7.66
CA GLN A 225 -7.44 -13.14 -7.70
C GLN A 225 -6.14 -13.21 -8.51
N MET A 226 -6.07 -12.55 -9.67
CA MET A 226 -4.84 -12.46 -10.46
C MET A 226 -3.70 -11.77 -9.71
N GLY A 227 -3.97 -10.64 -9.06
CA GLY A 227 -2.98 -9.93 -8.25
C GLY A 227 -2.45 -10.76 -7.10
N ALA A 228 -3.34 -11.34 -6.29
CA ALA A 228 -2.98 -12.21 -5.17
C ALA A 228 -2.23 -13.47 -5.63
N PHE A 229 -2.58 -14.02 -6.80
CA PHE A 229 -1.86 -15.15 -7.37
C PHE A 229 -0.46 -14.73 -7.85
N SER A 230 -0.34 -13.55 -8.46
CA SER A 230 0.96 -13.01 -8.89
C SER A 230 1.91 -12.81 -7.72
N VAL A 231 1.42 -12.29 -6.58
CA VAL A 231 2.23 -12.19 -5.34
C VAL A 231 2.79 -13.56 -4.93
N THR A 232 1.97 -14.62 -4.98
CA THR A 232 2.44 -15.98 -4.63
C THR A 232 3.48 -16.53 -5.62
N LEU A 233 3.35 -16.20 -6.91
CA LEU A 233 4.31 -16.59 -7.96
C LEU A 233 5.62 -15.80 -7.85
N GLU A 234 5.55 -14.50 -7.57
CA GLU A 234 6.71 -13.63 -7.37
C GLU A 234 7.50 -14.04 -6.13
N THR A 235 6.80 -14.42 -5.05
CA THR A 235 7.39 -14.95 -3.83
C THR A 235 8.08 -16.31 -4.09
N LEU A 236 7.40 -17.21 -4.84
CA LEU A 236 7.98 -18.49 -5.26
C LEU A 236 9.23 -18.29 -6.13
N ALA A 237 9.15 -17.41 -7.14
CA ALA A 237 10.27 -17.09 -8.03
C ALA A 237 11.44 -16.43 -7.29
N SER A 238 11.15 -15.75 -6.18
CA SER A 238 12.14 -15.17 -5.28
C SER A 238 12.80 -16.19 -4.36
N GLY A 239 12.31 -17.43 -4.33
CA GLY A 239 12.88 -18.52 -3.52
C GLY A 239 12.61 -18.39 -2.02
N ILE A 240 11.56 -17.68 -1.62
CA ILE A 240 11.19 -17.50 -0.21
C ILE A 240 10.61 -18.81 0.34
N THR A 241 11.42 -19.57 1.08
CA THR A 241 11.06 -20.92 1.55
C THR A 241 10.05 -20.94 2.70
N GLU A 242 9.99 -19.85 3.49
CA GLU A 242 9.03 -19.69 4.59
C GLU A 242 7.58 -19.60 4.12
N LEU A 243 7.36 -19.39 2.81
CA LEU A 243 6.03 -19.34 2.19
C LEU A 243 5.89 -20.42 1.10
N PRO A 244 5.69 -21.70 1.48
CA PRO A 244 5.51 -22.79 0.51
C PRO A 244 4.34 -22.51 -0.42
N PHE A 245 4.61 -22.48 -1.73
CA PHE A 245 3.67 -22.02 -2.77
C PHE A 245 2.25 -22.59 -2.63
N GLY A 246 2.12 -23.91 -2.50
CA GLY A 246 0.79 -24.55 -2.43
C GLY A 246 -0.02 -24.11 -1.21
N VAL A 247 0.62 -23.97 -0.06
CA VAL A 247 -0.03 -23.52 1.19
C VAL A 247 -0.36 -22.04 1.08
N PHE A 248 0.61 -21.22 0.64
CA PHE A 248 0.42 -19.78 0.52
C PHE A 248 -0.70 -19.41 -0.46
N VAL A 249 -0.76 -20.04 -1.64
CA VAL A 249 -1.87 -19.89 -2.59
C VAL A 249 -3.22 -20.27 -1.96
N SER A 250 -3.27 -21.38 -1.21
CA SER A 250 -4.52 -21.88 -0.61
C SER A 250 -5.11 -20.93 0.43
N VAL A 251 -4.28 -20.10 1.05
CA VAL A 251 -4.70 -19.08 2.03
C VAL A 251 -4.96 -17.73 1.34
N MET A 252 -4.08 -17.32 0.41
CA MET A 252 -4.17 -16.04 -0.29
C MET A 252 -5.42 -15.92 -1.17
N GLN A 253 -5.75 -16.94 -1.96
CA GLN A 253 -6.84 -16.84 -2.95
C GLN A 253 -8.21 -16.65 -2.28
N PRO A 254 -8.64 -17.45 -1.29
CA PRO A 254 -9.97 -17.30 -0.69
C PRO A 254 -10.19 -15.96 0.00
N ILE A 255 -9.19 -15.44 0.73
CA ILE A 255 -9.35 -14.15 1.43
C ILE A 255 -9.46 -13.00 0.43
N HIS A 256 -8.63 -12.99 -0.63
CA HIS A 256 -8.69 -11.98 -1.68
C HIS A 256 -9.94 -12.10 -2.56
N LEU A 257 -10.61 -13.27 -2.58
CA LEU A 257 -11.88 -13.44 -3.28
C LEU A 257 -12.99 -12.70 -2.53
N ALA A 258 -12.99 -12.80 -1.19
CA ALA A 258 -13.90 -12.06 -0.32
C ALA A 258 -13.64 -10.54 -0.40
N ILE A 259 -12.37 -10.12 -0.35
CA ILE A 259 -11.96 -8.73 -0.54
C ILE A 259 -12.45 -8.22 -1.90
N GLY A 260 -12.29 -8.99 -2.97
CA GLY A 260 -12.72 -8.60 -4.32
C GLY A 260 -14.21 -8.49 -4.51
N LEU A 261 -15.01 -9.26 -3.76
CA LEU A 261 -16.45 -9.08 -3.72
C LEU A 261 -16.82 -7.74 -3.08
N VAL A 262 -16.22 -7.40 -1.93
CA VAL A 262 -16.47 -6.14 -1.24
C VAL A 262 -16.00 -4.95 -2.09
N GLU A 263 -14.81 -5.04 -2.68
CA GLU A 263 -14.30 -4.03 -3.61
C GLU A 263 -15.24 -3.85 -4.81
N GLY A 264 -15.74 -4.95 -5.36
CA GLY A 264 -16.68 -4.94 -6.46
C GLY A 264 -17.97 -4.18 -6.14
N LEU A 265 -18.50 -4.35 -4.93
CA LEU A 265 -19.70 -3.64 -4.46
C LEU A 265 -19.44 -2.13 -4.27
N ILE A 266 -18.30 -1.77 -3.67
CA ILE A 266 -17.93 -0.37 -3.48
C ILE A 266 -17.67 0.30 -4.83
N THR A 267 -16.93 -0.36 -5.71
CA THR A 267 -16.67 0.10 -7.09
C THR A 267 -17.98 0.27 -7.85
N ALA A 268 -18.92 -0.67 -7.73
CA ALA A 268 -20.24 -0.55 -8.34
C ALA A 268 -21.01 0.67 -7.82
N ALA A 269 -20.99 0.93 -6.52
CA ALA A 269 -21.68 2.08 -5.93
C ALA A 269 -21.14 3.41 -6.48
N VAL A 270 -19.82 3.56 -6.55
CA VAL A 270 -19.17 4.77 -7.10
C VAL A 270 -19.46 4.91 -8.59
N LEU A 271 -19.33 3.84 -9.38
CA LEU A 271 -19.57 3.90 -10.82
C LEU A 271 -21.03 4.12 -11.19
N VAL A 272 -21.98 3.57 -10.42
CA VAL A 272 -23.41 3.88 -10.59
C VAL A 272 -23.70 5.34 -10.25
N PHE A 273 -23.08 5.89 -9.19
CA PHE A 273 -23.18 7.31 -8.91
C PHE A 273 -22.66 8.16 -10.09
N ILE A 274 -21.48 7.84 -10.63
CA ILE A 274 -20.90 8.55 -11.77
C ILE A 274 -21.80 8.41 -13.01
N TYR A 275 -22.34 7.22 -13.27
CA TYR A 275 -23.26 6.99 -14.40
C TYR A 275 -24.51 7.88 -14.33
N GLU A 276 -25.09 8.06 -13.15
CA GLU A 276 -26.27 8.91 -12.97
C GLU A 276 -25.93 10.40 -12.95
N ALA A 277 -24.78 10.77 -12.37
CA ALA A 277 -24.35 12.15 -12.27
C ALA A 277 -23.85 12.69 -13.61
N ARG A 278 -23.00 11.93 -14.29
CA ARG A 278 -22.29 12.32 -15.51
C ARG A 278 -21.77 11.09 -16.28
N PRO A 279 -22.62 10.40 -17.06
CA PRO A 279 -22.24 9.16 -17.73
C PRO A 279 -21.12 9.33 -18.76
N GLU A 280 -20.89 10.55 -19.28
CA GLU A 280 -19.79 10.84 -20.20
C GLU A 280 -18.40 10.71 -19.56
N LEU A 281 -18.32 10.63 -18.22
CA LEU A 281 -17.07 10.32 -17.52
C LEU A 281 -16.70 8.84 -17.58
N LEU A 282 -17.62 7.95 -17.97
CA LEU A 282 -17.34 6.51 -18.01
C LEU A 282 -16.70 6.11 -19.35
N TRP A 283 -15.65 5.30 -19.24
CA TRP A 283 -14.91 4.84 -20.39
C TRP A 283 -15.77 3.93 -21.28
N GLY A 284 -15.79 4.25 -22.57
CA GLY A 284 -16.60 3.56 -23.57
C GLY A 284 -18.07 4.02 -23.62
N TYR A 285 -18.45 5.07 -22.89
CA TYR A 285 -19.76 5.68 -23.05
C TYR A 285 -19.90 6.31 -24.43
N ASN A 286 -20.97 5.95 -25.16
CA ASN A 286 -21.32 6.57 -26.42
C ASN A 286 -22.81 6.95 -26.42
N ALA A 287 -23.09 8.25 -26.46
CA ALA A 287 -24.45 8.78 -26.49
C ALA A 287 -25.16 8.58 -27.85
N SER A 288 -24.40 8.41 -28.93
CA SER A 288 -24.92 8.49 -30.31
C SER A 288 -25.77 7.29 -30.77
N GLY A 289 -26.03 6.31 -29.90
CA GLY A 289 -26.73 5.07 -30.24
C GLY A 289 -27.91 4.72 -29.32
N LEU A 290 -28.29 5.60 -28.37
CA LEU A 290 -29.44 5.37 -27.49
C LEU A 290 -30.47 6.48 -27.66
N GLU A 291 -31.66 6.11 -28.15
CA GLU A 291 -32.84 6.97 -28.25
C GLU A 291 -33.26 7.54 -26.87
N ASN A 292 -32.81 6.91 -25.78
CA ASN A 292 -32.96 7.34 -24.40
C ASN A 292 -31.61 7.32 -23.66
N ALA A 293 -30.57 7.94 -24.23
CA ALA A 293 -29.28 8.07 -23.55
C ALA A 293 -29.47 8.78 -22.19
N PRO A 294 -28.92 8.24 -21.08
CA PRO A 294 -29.04 8.88 -19.78
C PRO A 294 -28.43 10.30 -19.84
N VAL A 295 -29.23 11.31 -19.48
CA VAL A 295 -28.73 12.68 -19.33
C VAL A 295 -28.17 12.82 -17.93
N GLY A 296 -26.89 13.21 -17.82
CA GLY A 296 -26.24 13.42 -16.53
C GLY A 296 -26.97 14.46 -15.69
N ARG A 297 -27.28 14.12 -14.43
CA ARG A 297 -28.01 15.00 -13.49
C ARG A 297 -27.17 16.17 -12.97
N MET A 298 -25.86 16.15 -13.21
CA MET A 298 -24.90 17.12 -12.66
C MET A 298 -23.98 17.68 -13.75
N SER A 299 -23.47 18.89 -13.51
CA SER A 299 -22.43 19.48 -14.35
C SER A 299 -21.08 18.83 -14.04
N TYR A 300 -20.17 18.79 -15.02
CA TYR A 300 -18.81 18.25 -14.86
C TYR A 300 -18.12 18.81 -13.60
N LYS A 301 -18.10 20.15 -13.43
CA LYS A 301 -17.46 20.80 -12.27
C LYS A 301 -18.05 20.32 -10.94
N ARG A 302 -19.38 20.16 -10.87
CA ARG A 302 -20.05 19.70 -9.65
C ARG A 302 -19.75 18.23 -9.37
N THR A 303 -19.71 17.37 -10.38
CA THR A 303 -19.34 15.95 -10.22
C THR A 303 -17.91 15.81 -9.71
N ILE A 304 -16.95 16.53 -10.30
CA ILE A 304 -15.55 16.52 -9.84
C ILE A 304 -15.42 17.07 -8.42
N ALA A 305 -16.12 18.15 -8.08
CA ALA A 305 -16.12 18.68 -6.72
C ALA A 305 -16.67 17.68 -5.69
N VAL A 306 -17.76 16.97 -6.02
CA VAL A 306 -18.32 15.94 -5.13
C VAL A 306 -17.35 14.77 -4.95
N LEU A 307 -16.69 14.31 -6.02
CA LEU A 307 -15.68 13.25 -5.92
C LEU A 307 -14.46 13.68 -5.09
N ALA A 308 -14.02 14.94 -5.23
CA ALA A 308 -12.92 15.48 -4.43
C ALA A 308 -13.29 15.61 -2.95
N ILE A 309 -14.51 16.07 -2.64
CA ILE A 309 -15.03 16.10 -1.27
C ILE A 309 -15.15 14.67 -0.72
N ALA A 310 -15.65 13.73 -1.52
CA ALA A 310 -15.72 12.33 -1.12
C ALA A 310 -14.33 11.77 -0.80
N ALA A 311 -13.31 12.04 -1.63
CA ALA A 311 -11.93 11.64 -1.34
C ALA A 311 -11.43 12.22 -0.01
N ALA A 312 -11.66 13.51 0.24
CA ALA A 312 -11.26 14.17 1.49
C ALA A 312 -12.00 13.62 2.72
N VAL A 313 -13.30 13.34 2.61
CA VAL A 313 -14.09 12.72 3.67
C VAL A 313 -13.65 11.29 3.93
N THR A 314 -13.42 10.51 2.87
CA THR A 314 -12.91 9.13 2.95
C THR A 314 -11.56 9.10 3.68
N GLY A 315 -10.60 9.92 3.23
CA GLY A 315 -9.25 9.93 3.80
C GLY A 315 -9.14 10.62 5.17
N GLY A 316 -9.96 11.63 5.43
CA GLY A 316 -9.90 12.43 6.66
C GLY A 316 -10.80 11.92 7.80
N LEU A 317 -11.92 11.28 7.49
CA LEU A 317 -12.92 10.86 8.48
C LEU A 317 -13.18 9.35 8.45
N VAL A 318 -13.43 8.76 7.28
CA VAL A 318 -13.78 7.33 7.19
C VAL A 318 -12.57 6.44 7.48
N SER A 319 -11.36 6.85 7.10
CA SER A 319 -10.11 6.18 7.44
C SER A 319 -9.90 5.95 8.93
N LEU A 320 -10.50 6.78 9.79
CA LEU A 320 -10.43 6.62 11.25
C LEU A 320 -11.19 5.38 11.75
N ALA A 321 -12.09 4.84 10.93
CA ALA A 321 -12.82 3.61 11.19
C ALA A 321 -12.15 2.38 10.53
N ALA A 322 -10.95 2.52 9.97
CA ALA A 322 -10.22 1.41 9.37
C ALA A 322 -9.92 0.32 10.41
N SER A 323 -10.08 -0.93 9.98
CA SER A 323 -9.80 -2.13 10.76
C SER A 323 -8.33 -2.18 11.16
N SER A 324 -8.06 -2.58 12.41
CA SER A 324 -6.70 -2.79 12.91
C SER A 324 -6.16 -4.21 12.67
N HIS A 325 -7.01 -5.15 12.23
CA HIS A 325 -6.61 -6.51 11.84
C HIS A 325 -5.58 -6.50 10.70
N PRO A 326 -4.75 -7.55 10.58
CA PRO A 326 -3.81 -7.67 9.47
C PRO A 326 -4.55 -7.64 8.13
N ASP A 327 -3.91 -7.08 7.12
CA ASP A 327 -4.40 -7.11 5.74
C ASP A 327 -4.46 -8.55 5.18
N GLY A 328 -5.03 -8.76 3.99
CA GLY A 328 -5.18 -10.08 3.39
C GLY A 328 -3.85 -10.76 3.07
N LEU A 329 -2.83 -9.99 2.67
CA LEU A 329 -1.47 -10.50 2.45
C LEU A 329 -0.79 -10.80 3.78
N GLU A 330 -0.76 -9.85 4.71
CA GLU A 330 -0.18 -10.01 6.04
C GLU A 330 -0.79 -11.20 6.79
N TRP A 331 -2.12 -11.29 6.81
CA TRP A 331 -2.84 -12.38 7.44
C TRP A 331 -2.47 -13.72 6.79
N SER A 332 -2.34 -13.76 5.47
CA SER A 332 -1.92 -14.98 4.77
C SER A 332 -0.48 -15.37 5.11
N MET A 333 0.42 -14.41 5.32
CA MET A 333 1.77 -14.67 5.80
C MET A 333 1.76 -15.20 7.23
N GLU A 334 0.98 -14.60 8.13
CA GLU A 334 0.83 -15.08 9.51
C GLU A 334 0.30 -16.52 9.56
N GLN A 335 -0.67 -16.87 8.73
CA GLN A 335 -1.21 -18.24 8.67
C GLN A 335 -0.20 -19.27 8.17
N VAL A 336 0.78 -18.86 7.36
CA VAL A 336 1.71 -19.79 6.68
C VAL A 336 3.06 -19.84 7.39
N ALA A 337 3.65 -18.67 7.65
CA ALA A 337 4.98 -18.51 8.24
C ALA A 337 4.95 -18.19 9.75
N GLY A 338 3.77 -17.90 10.32
CA GLY A 338 3.64 -17.53 11.73
C GLY A 338 4.08 -16.09 12.06
N THR A 339 4.36 -15.28 11.03
CA THR A 339 4.77 -13.87 11.13
C THR A 339 4.22 -13.08 9.95
N ALA A 340 3.87 -11.80 10.19
CA ALA A 340 3.49 -10.85 9.15
C ALA A 340 4.71 -10.20 8.47
N GLU A 341 5.89 -10.26 9.11
CA GLU A 341 7.13 -9.65 8.61
C GLU A 341 8.20 -10.73 8.41
N LEU A 342 8.85 -10.70 7.25
CA LEU A 342 10.04 -11.48 6.97
C LEU A 342 11.26 -10.56 6.93
N GLU A 343 12.40 -11.05 7.38
CA GLU A 343 13.67 -10.35 7.23
C GLU A 343 14.33 -10.76 5.92
N ALA A 344 14.83 -9.79 5.17
CA ALA A 344 15.62 -10.04 3.97
C ALA A 344 16.98 -9.34 4.09
N GLU A 345 18.04 -10.11 3.85
CA GLU A 345 19.41 -9.62 3.88
C GLU A 345 19.91 -9.27 2.48
N GLY A 346 20.73 -8.23 2.39
CA GLY A 346 21.45 -7.88 1.17
C GLY A 346 21.53 -6.39 0.89
N ASN A 347 22.49 -6.03 0.03
CA ASN A 347 22.77 -4.62 -0.30
C ASN A 347 21.56 -3.92 -0.94
N ALA A 348 20.79 -4.64 -1.77
CA ALA A 348 19.61 -4.09 -2.43
C ALA A 348 18.50 -3.76 -1.43
N HIS A 349 18.17 -4.68 -0.51
CA HIS A 349 17.18 -4.47 0.54
C HIS A 349 17.61 -3.32 1.48
N THR A 350 18.90 -3.27 1.85
CA THR A 350 19.42 -2.19 2.69
C THR A 350 19.32 -0.83 2.00
N ALA A 351 19.70 -0.75 0.72
CA ALA A 351 19.62 0.48 -0.05
C ALA A 351 18.17 0.96 -0.23
N ALA A 352 17.25 0.04 -0.54
CA ALA A 352 15.83 0.35 -0.67
C ALA A 352 15.25 0.86 0.67
N GLY A 353 15.56 0.17 1.77
CA GLY A 353 15.15 0.58 3.11
C GLY A 353 15.68 1.96 3.52
N GLN A 354 16.94 2.28 3.22
CA GLN A 354 17.53 3.60 3.49
C GLN A 354 16.82 4.72 2.72
N ILE A 355 16.48 4.47 1.46
CA ILE A 355 15.74 5.45 0.65
C ILE A 355 14.35 5.66 1.25
N GLN A 356 13.62 4.59 1.56
CA GLN A 356 12.29 4.69 2.16
C GLN A 356 12.32 5.38 3.53
N GLU A 357 13.27 5.06 4.39
CA GLU A 357 13.41 5.73 5.70
C GLU A 357 13.68 7.23 5.55
N ALA A 358 14.49 7.61 4.55
CA ALA A 358 14.80 9.00 4.25
C ALA A 358 13.61 9.77 3.64
N THR A 359 12.78 9.12 2.83
CA THR A 359 11.65 9.77 2.16
C THR A 359 10.35 9.72 2.97
N ALA A 360 10.16 8.70 3.81
CA ALA A 360 8.93 8.49 4.56
C ALA A 360 8.70 9.65 5.54
N ILE A 361 7.63 10.41 5.29
CA ILE A 361 7.22 11.53 6.13
C ILE A 361 6.32 11.00 7.27
N LEU A 362 5.38 10.12 6.91
CA LEU A 362 4.34 9.58 7.78
C LEU A 362 4.28 8.05 7.63
N PRO A 363 5.33 7.32 8.07
CA PRO A 363 5.33 5.87 7.98
C PRO A 363 4.08 5.29 8.66
N ASP A 364 3.47 4.28 8.04
CA ASP A 364 2.23 3.63 8.50
C ASP A 364 1.07 4.62 8.72
N TYR A 365 1.07 5.73 7.96
CA TYR A 365 0.07 6.81 8.05
C TYR A 365 -0.01 7.50 9.42
N ALA A 366 1.00 7.33 10.27
CA ALA A 366 1.07 7.88 11.62
C ALA A 366 2.23 8.88 11.79
N TRP A 367 2.20 9.68 12.87
CA TRP A 367 3.35 10.52 13.21
C TRP A 367 4.49 9.65 13.73
N LYS A 368 5.73 9.94 13.31
CA LYS A 368 6.93 9.19 13.70
C LYS A 368 7.08 8.99 15.21
N SER A 369 6.53 9.90 16.02
CA SER A 369 6.59 9.92 17.49
C SER A 369 5.25 9.68 18.20
N SER A 370 4.14 9.43 17.49
CA SER A 370 2.84 9.17 18.13
C SER A 370 1.82 8.51 17.19
N GLU A 371 1.14 7.47 17.68
CA GLU A 371 -0.01 6.82 17.02
C GLU A 371 -1.33 7.58 17.26
N SER A 372 -1.32 8.90 17.14
CA SER A 372 -2.54 9.69 17.34
C SER A 372 -3.47 9.61 16.13
N VAL A 373 -4.78 9.54 16.36
CA VAL A 373 -5.87 9.58 15.36
C VAL A 373 -5.73 10.74 14.36
N THR A 374 -5.12 11.85 14.77
CA THR A 374 -4.85 13.00 13.90
C THR A 374 -3.85 12.69 12.77
N GLY A 375 -2.96 11.72 12.97
CA GLY A 375 -1.99 11.25 11.98
C GLY A 375 -2.69 10.62 10.78
N THR A 376 -3.55 9.63 11.01
CA THR A 376 -4.30 8.95 9.95
C THR A 376 -5.18 9.90 9.15
N SER A 377 -5.92 10.79 9.83
CA SER A 377 -6.75 11.81 9.19
C SER A 377 -5.92 12.77 8.32
N PHE A 378 -4.80 13.27 8.86
CA PHE A 378 -3.90 14.16 8.13
C PHE A 378 -3.28 13.45 6.93
N SER A 379 -2.81 12.21 7.11
CA SER A 379 -2.21 11.38 6.07
C SER A 379 -3.15 11.18 4.89
N GLY A 380 -4.44 10.93 5.13
CA GLY A 380 -5.44 10.78 4.06
C GLY A 380 -5.65 12.06 3.25
N ILE A 381 -5.76 13.21 3.92
CA ILE A 381 -5.95 14.51 3.25
C ILE A 381 -4.67 14.93 2.52
N PHE A 382 -3.52 14.86 3.21
CA PHE A 382 -2.22 15.24 2.68
C PHE A 382 -1.79 14.35 1.52
N GLY A 383 -1.85 13.03 1.69
CA GLY A 383 -1.51 12.07 0.64
C GLY A 383 -2.41 12.22 -0.58
N GLY A 384 -3.72 12.40 -0.40
CA GLY A 384 -4.64 12.69 -1.50
C GLY A 384 -4.29 13.98 -2.25
N ALA A 385 -3.92 15.04 -1.54
CA ALA A 385 -3.46 16.29 -2.16
C ALA A 385 -2.15 16.11 -2.94
N VAL A 386 -1.20 15.34 -2.42
CA VAL A 386 0.05 15.00 -3.11
C VAL A 386 -0.24 14.18 -4.38
N VAL A 387 -1.15 13.20 -4.32
CA VAL A 387 -1.55 12.40 -5.51
C VAL A 387 -2.18 13.28 -6.59
N ILE A 388 -3.03 14.24 -6.22
CA ILE A 388 -3.56 15.23 -7.18
C ILE A 388 -2.42 16.02 -7.81
N PHE A 389 -1.53 16.57 -6.98
CA PHE A 389 -0.41 17.39 -7.45
C PHE A 389 0.52 16.61 -8.39
N LEU A 390 0.87 15.38 -8.03
CA LEU A 390 1.74 14.50 -8.83
C LEU A 390 1.07 14.13 -10.15
N SER A 391 -0.19 13.71 -10.11
CA SER A 391 -0.94 13.32 -11.31
C SER A 391 -1.08 14.49 -12.29
N VAL A 392 -1.44 15.67 -11.78
CA VAL A 392 -1.55 16.90 -12.58
C VAL A 392 -0.18 17.35 -13.08
N GLY A 393 0.84 17.39 -12.22
CA GLY A 393 2.20 17.81 -12.54
C GLY A 393 2.86 16.95 -13.61
N VAL A 394 2.75 15.63 -13.50
CA VAL A 394 3.25 14.69 -14.52
C VAL A 394 2.54 14.91 -15.85
N CYS A 395 1.20 15.04 -15.86
CA CYS A 395 0.46 15.34 -17.08
C CYS A 395 0.88 16.65 -17.75
N TYR A 396 1.14 17.71 -16.97
CA TYR A 396 1.65 18.97 -17.50
C TYR A 396 3.08 18.84 -18.03
N MET A 397 3.98 18.14 -17.33
CA MET A 397 5.33 17.88 -17.83
C MET A 397 5.31 17.13 -19.16
N LEU A 398 4.52 16.06 -19.27
CA LEU A 398 4.38 15.28 -20.50
C LEU A 398 3.87 16.11 -21.69
N ARG A 399 3.10 17.17 -21.41
CA ARG A 399 2.66 18.14 -22.42
C ARG A 399 3.73 19.15 -22.79
N LEU A 400 4.51 19.64 -21.84
CA LEU A 400 5.62 20.56 -22.14
C LEU A 400 6.64 19.92 -23.11
N PHE A 401 6.88 18.60 -22.98
CA PHE A 401 7.70 17.84 -23.93
C PHE A 401 7.10 17.69 -25.34
N LYS A 402 5.81 18.01 -25.53
CA LYS A 402 5.17 18.10 -26.87
C LYS A 402 5.65 19.32 -27.65
N GLY A 403 5.90 20.45 -26.96
CA GLY A 403 6.26 21.72 -27.60
C GLY A 403 7.64 21.78 -28.26
N ARG A 404 8.52 20.78 -28.01
CA ARG A 404 9.85 20.71 -28.64
C ARG A 404 9.92 19.81 -29.88
N SER A 405 8.91 18.99 -30.16
CA SER A 405 9.02 17.91 -31.17
C SER A 405 8.17 18.11 -32.43
N VAL A 406 7.52 19.26 -32.61
CA VAL A 406 6.77 19.58 -33.83
C VAL A 406 7.28 20.89 -34.42
N LYS A 407 8.49 20.84 -34.97
CA LYS A 407 8.85 21.59 -36.18
C LYS A 407 9.08 20.53 -37.26
N HIS A 408 8.04 20.19 -37.98
CA HIS A 408 8.20 19.62 -39.32
C HIS A 408 8.02 20.79 -40.28
N GLU A 409 9.15 21.24 -40.84
CA GLU A 409 9.17 21.98 -42.11
C GLU A 409 8.69 21.09 -43.27
#